data_AF-A0A450Z4E1-F1
#
_entry.id   AF-A0A450Z4E1-F1
#
_cell.length_a   1.000
_cell.length_b   1.000
_cell.length_c   1.000
_cell.angle_alpha   90.00
_cell.angle_beta   90.00
_cell.angle_gamma   90.00
#
_symmetry.space_group_name_H-M   'P 1'
#
loop_
_entity.id
_entity.type
_entity.pdbx_description
1 polymer ?
#
loop_
_entity_poly.entity_id
_entity_poly.type
_entity_poly.pdbx_seq_one_letter_code
_entity_poly.pdbx_strand_id
1 'polypeptide(L)'
;MTESELSELLGRLREIERYFDSGDFDKWFEEQNDEDKETCLALISKIGIRKGELENYELQILADRLDQLASSLDEGITELEREIEEMRHFTRMMETLGRVIELLSRAVTLVV
;
A
#
# COMPACT_ATOMS: atom_id res chain seq x y z
N MET A 1 19.16 -0.21 -2.39
CA MET A 1 18.53 1.02 -2.90
C MET A 1 17.29 1.25 -2.06
N THR A 2 17.19 2.43 -1.46
CA THR A 2 16.03 2.84 -0.66
C THR A 2 14.91 3.36 -1.56
N GLU A 3 13.68 3.47 -1.05
CA GLU A 3 12.56 4.06 -1.81
C GLU A 3 12.81 5.54 -2.16
N SER A 4 13.48 6.28 -1.28
CA SER A 4 13.87 7.66 -1.55
C SER A 4 14.86 7.74 -2.72
N GLU A 5 15.87 6.85 -2.73
CA GLU A 5 16.85 6.77 -3.81
C GLU A 5 16.19 6.34 -5.13
N LEU A 6 15.23 5.41 -5.08
CA LEU A 6 14.47 4.95 -6.24
C LEU A 6 13.63 6.08 -6.85
N SER A 7 12.88 6.80 -6.00
CA SER A 7 12.03 7.90 -6.43
C SER A 7 12.85 9.06 -7.02
N GLU A 8 13.97 9.41 -6.39
CA GLU A 8 14.91 10.42 -6.92
C GLU A 8 15.47 10.00 -8.28
N LEU A 9 15.87 8.73 -8.42
CA LEU A 9 16.41 8.20 -9.67
C LEU A 9 15.36 8.21 -10.80
N LEU A 10 14.14 7.74 -10.52
CA LEU A 10 13.02 7.78 -11.48
C LEU A 10 12.67 9.23 -11.87
N GLY A 11 12.72 10.16 -10.93
CA GLY A 11 12.54 11.59 -11.19
C GLY A 11 13.58 12.13 -12.18
N ARG A 12 14.86 11.86 -11.95
CA ARG A 12 15.95 12.26 -12.86
C ARG A 12 15.82 11.62 -14.24
N LEU A 13 15.44 10.34 -14.31
CA LEU A 13 15.24 9.66 -15.60
C LEU A 13 14.11 10.31 -16.40
N ARG A 14 13.02 10.74 -15.74
CA ARG A 14 11.93 11.48 -16.39
C ARG A 14 12.36 12.86 -16.87
N GLU A 15 13.24 13.55 -16.15
CA GLU A 15 13.80 14.83 -16.61
C GLU A 15 14.66 14.65 -17.86
N ILE A 16 15.47 13.59 -17.89
CA ILE A 16 16.30 13.23 -19.06
C ILE A 16 15.42 12.88 -20.27
N GLU A 17 14.35 12.12 -20.10
CA GLU A 17 13.40 11.83 -21.19
C GLU A 17 12.76 13.09 -21.76
N ARG A 18 12.33 14.02 -20.89
CA ARG A 18 11.78 15.31 -21.35
C ARG A 18 12.80 16.12 -22.15
N TYR A 19 14.08 16.01 -21.83
CA TYR A 19 15.13 16.62 -22.62
C TYR A 19 15.25 15.97 -24.00
N PHE A 20 15.16 14.63 -24.09
CA PHE A 20 15.12 13.93 -25.37
C PHE A 20 13.89 14.28 -26.23
N ASP A 21 12.77 14.63 -25.60
CA ASP A 21 11.56 15.09 -26.29
C ASP A 21 11.59 16.59 -26.66
N SER A 22 12.71 17.28 -26.43
CA SER A 22 12.85 18.71 -26.68
C SER A 22 13.29 19.03 -28.10
N GLY A 23 12.79 20.13 -28.67
CA GLY A 23 13.22 20.59 -29.99
C GLY A 23 14.71 20.97 -30.06
N ASP A 24 15.34 21.30 -28.92
CA ASP A 24 16.79 21.53 -28.84
C ASP A 24 17.57 20.23 -29.04
N PHE A 25 17.09 19.13 -28.46
CA PHE A 25 17.66 17.81 -28.67
C PHE A 25 17.47 17.34 -30.12
N ASP A 26 16.28 17.51 -30.70
CA ASP A 26 16.02 17.15 -32.10
C ASP A 26 17.00 17.86 -33.04
N LYS A 27 17.18 19.17 -32.86
CA LYS A 27 18.11 19.96 -33.65
C LYS A 27 19.55 19.50 -33.48
N TRP A 28 20.00 19.30 -32.24
CA TRP A 28 21.34 18.78 -31.98
C TRP A 28 21.53 17.41 -32.62
N PHE A 29 20.55 16.52 -32.50
CA PHE A 29 20.59 15.16 -33.02
C PHE A 29 20.71 15.16 -34.55
N GLU A 30 19.97 16.02 -35.26
CA GLU A 30 20.08 16.14 -36.71
C GLU A 30 21.49 16.54 -37.19
N GLU A 31 22.17 17.41 -36.43
CA GLU A 31 23.51 17.92 -36.73
C GLU A 31 24.64 16.89 -36.50
N GLN A 32 24.35 15.74 -35.87
CA GLN A 32 25.36 14.71 -35.58
C GLN A 32 25.64 13.78 -36.78
N ASN A 33 26.81 13.15 -36.77
CA ASN A 33 27.15 12.07 -37.71
C ASN A 33 26.43 10.75 -37.33
N ASP A 34 26.51 9.76 -38.22
CA ASP A 34 25.78 8.49 -38.07
C ASP A 34 26.23 7.67 -36.85
N GLU A 35 27.52 7.68 -36.52
CA GLU A 35 28.08 6.94 -35.38
C GLU A 35 27.60 7.51 -34.03
N ASP A 36 27.60 8.84 -33.92
CA ASP A 36 27.11 9.54 -32.73
C ASP A 36 25.59 9.35 -32.58
N LYS A 37 24.84 9.37 -33.69
CA LYS A 37 23.39 9.07 -33.69
C LYS A 37 23.11 7.66 -33.20
N GLU A 38 23.82 6.67 -33.72
CA GLU A 38 23.66 5.27 -33.30
C GLU A 38 23.98 5.09 -31.81
N THR A 39 25.07 5.70 -31.36
CA THR A 39 25.48 5.67 -29.95
C THR A 39 24.43 6.33 -29.05
N CYS A 40 23.90 7.48 -29.46
CA CYS A 40 22.86 8.19 -28.72
C CYS A 40 21.57 7.36 -28.61
N LEU A 41 21.09 6.78 -29.72
CA LEU A 41 19.91 5.92 -29.71
C LEU A 41 20.10 4.67 -28.82
N ALA A 42 21.29 4.07 -28.83
CA ALA A 42 21.62 2.96 -27.96
C ALA A 42 21.58 3.35 -26.47
N LEU A 43 22.03 4.56 -26.12
CA LEU A 43 21.94 5.09 -24.75
C LEU A 43 20.51 5.38 -24.32
N ILE A 44 19.70 6.01 -25.19
CA ILE A 44 18.27 6.25 -24.95
C ILE A 44 17.54 4.93 -24.68
N SER A 45 17.79 3.91 -25.51
CA SER A 45 17.21 2.57 -25.33
C SER A 45 17.61 1.94 -23.99
N LYS A 46 18.90 1.99 -23.61
CA LYS A 46 19.38 1.48 -22.32
C LYS A 46 18.74 2.21 -21.13
N ILE A 47 18.58 3.53 -21.23
CA ILE A 47 17.89 4.35 -20.23
C ILE A 47 16.44 3.91 -20.09
N GLY A 48 15.72 3.73 -21.21
CA GLY A 48 14.33 3.28 -21.22
C GLY A 48 14.15 1.89 -20.58
N ILE A 49 15.01 0.94 -20.92
CA ILE A 49 15.01 -0.40 -20.30
C ILE A 49 15.21 -0.28 -18.78
N ARG A 50 16.24 0.47 -18.35
CA ARG A 50 16.55 0.60 -16.94
C ARG A 50 15.44 1.29 -16.16
N LYS A 51 14.78 2.29 -16.75
CA LYS A 51 13.60 2.92 -16.16
C LYS A 51 12.46 1.92 -15.97
N GLY A 52 12.15 1.12 -17.00
CA GLY A 52 11.10 0.10 -16.90
C GLY A 52 11.37 -0.93 -15.79
N GLU A 53 12.63 -1.34 -15.61
CA GLU A 53 13.03 -2.20 -14.48
C GLU A 53 12.79 -1.54 -13.12
N LEU A 54 13.10 -0.25 -12.99
CA LEU A 54 12.91 0.52 -11.75
C LEU A 54 11.42 0.74 -11.44
N GLU A 55 10.60 1.04 -12.45
CA GLU A 55 9.15 1.20 -12.30
C GLU A 55 8.49 -0.14 -11.91
N ASN A 56 8.91 -1.26 -12.50
CA ASN A 56 8.47 -2.59 -12.07
C ASN A 56 8.86 -2.90 -10.63
N TYR A 57 10.07 -2.50 -10.21
CA TYR A 57 10.52 -2.67 -8.83
C TYR A 57 9.67 -1.84 -7.86
N GLU A 58 9.30 -0.60 -8.21
CA GLU A 58 8.38 0.24 -7.43
C GLU A 58 6.99 -0.41 -7.30
N LEU A 59 6.47 -0.96 -8.39
CA LEU A 59 5.19 -1.69 -8.38
C LEU A 59 5.23 -2.93 -7.50
N GLN A 60 6.33 -3.67 -7.49
CA GLN A 60 6.48 -4.83 -6.62
C GLN A 60 6.49 -4.43 -5.14
N ILE A 61 7.22 -3.37 -4.78
CA ILE A 61 7.22 -2.84 -3.40
C ILE A 61 5.80 -2.44 -2.98
N LEU A 62 5.04 -1.80 -3.88
CA LEU A 62 3.66 -1.42 -3.61
C LEU A 62 2.76 -2.65 -3.42
N ALA A 63 2.92 -3.68 -4.24
CA ALA A 63 2.18 -4.92 -4.12
C ALA A 63 2.45 -5.60 -2.76
N ASP A 64 3.73 -5.72 -2.38
CA ASP A 64 4.13 -6.33 -1.11
C ASP A 64 3.53 -5.57 0.10
N ARG A 65 3.45 -4.24 0.01
CA ARG A 65 2.81 -3.40 1.05
C ARG A 65 1.30 -3.60 1.13
N LEU A 66 0.64 -3.74 -0.01
CA LEU A 66 -0.80 -4.01 -0.05
C LEU A 66 -1.11 -5.38 0.55
N ASP A 67 -0.29 -6.39 0.29
CA ASP A 67 -0.43 -7.72 0.88
C ASP A 67 -0.23 -7.70 2.40
N GLN A 68 0.77 -6.95 2.89
CA GLN A 68 0.97 -6.75 4.33
C GLN A 68 -0.22 -6.04 4.99
N LEU A 69 -0.72 -4.97 4.36
CA LEU A 69 -1.88 -4.24 4.86
C LEU A 69 -3.14 -5.11 4.89
N ALA A 70 -3.36 -5.91 3.84
CA ALA A 70 -4.47 -6.85 3.78
C ALA A 70 -4.38 -7.90 4.90
N SER A 71 -3.19 -8.42 5.17
CA SER A 71 -2.95 -9.36 6.27
C SER A 71 -3.23 -8.73 7.63
N SER A 72 -2.73 -7.52 7.89
CA SER A 72 -3.00 -6.79 9.14
C SER A 72 -4.48 -6.43 9.32
N LEU A 73 -5.19 -6.16 8.21
CA LEU A 73 -6.63 -5.90 8.25
C LEU A 73 -7.41 -7.17 8.63
N ASP A 74 -7.03 -8.33 8.10
CA ASP A 74 -7.65 -9.62 8.42
C ASP A 74 -7.44 -10.00 9.89
N GLU A 75 -6.24 -9.77 10.43
CA GLU A 75 -5.94 -9.92 11.86
C GLU A 75 -6.80 -8.98 12.71
N GLY A 76 -6.92 -7.71 12.31
CA GLY A 76 -7.75 -6.73 13.01
C GLY A 76 -9.24 -7.06 12.97
N ILE A 77 -9.75 -7.60 11.86
CA ILE A 77 -11.13 -8.10 11.75
C ILE A 77 -11.33 -9.29 12.69
N THR A 78 -10.41 -10.24 12.70
CA THR A 78 -10.47 -11.41 13.60
C THR A 78 -10.49 -10.99 15.07
N GLU A 79 -9.67 -10.01 15.45
CA GLU A 79 -9.67 -9.46 16.81
C GLU A 79 -10.99 -8.75 17.14
N LEU A 80 -11.54 -7.97 16.20
CA LEU A 80 -12.83 -7.32 16.37
C LEU A 80 -13.97 -8.34 16.54
N GLU A 81 -13.97 -9.43 15.77
CA GLU A 81 -14.94 -10.52 15.92
C GLU A 81 -14.84 -11.18 17.30
N ARG A 82 -13.62 -11.40 17.80
CA ARG A 82 -13.39 -11.91 19.17
C ARG A 82 -13.99 -10.97 20.22
N GLU A 83 -13.69 -9.69 20.15
CA GLU A 83 -14.19 -8.68 21.10
C GLU A 83 -15.73 -8.59 21.06
N ILE A 84 -16.33 -8.66 19.87
CA ILE A 84 -17.80 -8.68 19.72
C ILE A 84 -18.42 -9.90 20.42
N GLU A 85 -17.84 -11.09 20.26
CA GLU A 85 -18.36 -12.30 20.91
C GLU A 85 -18.17 -12.25 22.44
N GLU A 86 -17.07 -11.67 22.93
CA GLU A 86 -16.87 -11.42 24.36
C GLU A 86 -17.92 -10.44 24.94
N MET A 87 -18.20 -9.34 24.25
CA MET A 87 -19.26 -8.41 24.63
C MET A 87 -20.65 -9.07 24.62
N ARG A 88 -20.92 -9.95 23.66
CA ARG A 88 -22.16 -10.72 23.60
C ARG A 88 -22.29 -11.66 24.80
N HIS A 89 -21.20 -12.33 25.18
CA HIS A 89 -21.14 -13.15 26.37
C HIS A 89 -21.39 -12.34 27.64
N PHE A 90 -20.77 -11.17 27.77
CA PHE A 90 -21.00 -10.25 28.89
C PHE A 90 -22.46 -9.82 28.99
N THR A 91 -23.07 -9.47 27.86
CA THR A 91 -24.50 -9.06 27.81
C THR A 91 -25.41 -10.18 28.31
N ARG A 92 -25.20 -11.43 27.87
CA ARG A 92 -25.96 -12.59 28.36
C ARG A 92 -25.79 -12.84 29.86
N MET A 93 -24.58 -12.65 30.41
CA MET A 93 -24.36 -12.75 31.85
C MET A 93 -25.17 -11.70 32.62
N MET A 94 -25.20 -10.46 32.13
CA MET A 94 -25.98 -9.38 32.74
C MET A 94 -27.48 -9.64 32.67
N GLU A 95 -28.00 -10.17 31.56
CA GLU A 95 -29.41 -10.60 31.46
C GLU A 95 -29.73 -11.70 32.49
N THR A 96 -28.82 -12.65 32.67
CA THR A 96 -28.98 -13.73 33.65
C THR A 96 -28.97 -13.19 35.07
N LEU A 97 -28.03 -12.29 35.40
CA LEU A 97 -27.99 -11.61 36.69
C LEU A 97 -29.26 -10.80 36.93
N GLY A 98 -29.78 -10.09 35.93
CA GLY A 98 -31.05 -9.38 36.01
C GLY A 98 -32.22 -10.29 36.35
N ARG A 99 -32.32 -11.46 35.71
CA ARG A 99 -33.33 -12.49 36.03
C ARG A 99 -33.18 -13.04 37.44
N VAL A 100 -31.95 -13.29 37.89
CA VAL A 100 -31.67 -13.75 39.27
C VAL A 100 -32.10 -12.68 40.28
N ILE A 101 -31.77 -11.41 40.05
CA ILE A 101 -32.18 -10.28 40.91
C ILE A 101 -33.70 -10.16 40.95
N GLU A 102 -34.39 -10.29 39.82
CA GLU A 102 -35.85 -10.27 39.76
C GLU A 102 -36.48 -11.41 40.58
N LEU A 103 -35.94 -12.63 40.46
CA LEU A 103 -36.39 -13.78 41.24
C LEU A 103 -36.20 -13.57 42.74
N LEU A 104 -35.03 -13.05 43.15
CA LEU A 104 -34.75 -12.72 44.55
C LEU A 104 -35.69 -11.64 45.08
N SER A 105 -35.96 -10.60 44.29
CA SER A 105 -36.91 -9.54 44.66
C SER A 105 -38.32 -10.10 44.89
N ARG A 106 -38.81 -10.95 43.98
CA ARG A 106 -40.13 -11.61 44.12
C ARG A 106 -40.21 -12.50 45.35
N ALA A 107 -39.14 -13.25 45.66
CA ALA A 107 -39.09 -14.10 46.84
C ALA A 107 -39.15 -13.29 48.14
N VAL A 108 -38.45 -12.15 48.22
CA VAL A 108 -38.51 -11.24 49.37
C VAL A 108 -39.92 -10.67 49.53
N THR A 109 -40.58 -10.23 48.45
CA THR A 109 -41.95 -9.71 48.50
C THR A 109 -43.00 -10.76 48.90
N LEU A 110 -42.72 -12.05 48.70
CA LEU A 110 -43.62 -13.15 49.12
C LEU A 110 -43.48 -13.52 50.61
N VAL A 111 -42.37 -13.13 51.24
CA VAL A 111 -42.04 -13.46 52.64
C VAL A 111 -42.35 -12.30 53.60
N VAL A 112 -42.54 -11.09 53.07
CA VAL A 112 -42.99 -9.88 53.80
C VAL A 112 -44.50 -9.73 53.66
#